data_AF-A0AAV2ANS6-F1
#
_entry.id   AF-A0AAV2ANS6-F1
#
_cell.length_a   1.000
_cell.length_b   1.000
_cell.length_c   1.000
_cell.angle_alpha   90.00
_cell.angle_beta   90.00
_cell.angle_gamma   90.00
#
_symmetry.space_group_name_H-M   'P 1'
#
loop_
_entity.id
_entity.type
_entity.pdbx_description
1 polymer ?
#
loop_
_entity_poly.entity_id
_entity_poly.type
_entity_poly.pdbx_seq_one_letter_code
_entity_poly.pdbx_strand_id
1 'polypeptide(L)' 'RSSCRTAFSVETKVLCALRLFAGGSYQKCVANDILNCMSQQSVSNCLRSVTEAINNLLLAEVVQFPELERLKLF' A
#
# COMPACT_ATOMS: atom_id res chain seq x y z
N ARG A 1 9.09 1.79 -27.89
CA ARG A 1 8.63 2.57 -26.70
C ARG A 1 7.32 1.93 -26.24
N SER A 2 7.37 1.10 -25.19
CA SER A 2 6.24 0.29 -24.72
C SER A 2 5.23 1.16 -23.95
N SER A 3 4.17 1.58 -24.64
CA SER A 3 2.98 2.12 -24.01
C SER A 3 2.14 0.97 -23.45
N CYS A 4 2.29 0.64 -22.18
CA CYS A 4 1.26 -0.08 -21.45
C CYS A 4 0.81 0.79 -20.27
N ARG A 5 0.07 1.84 -20.60
CA ARG A 5 -0.69 2.66 -19.66
C ARG A 5 -2.02 1.97 -19.37
N THR A 6 -2.02 0.86 -18.65
CA THR A 6 -3.22 0.46 -17.92
C THR A 6 -3.15 1.10 -16.55
N ALA A 7 -3.54 2.37 -16.49
CA ALA A 7 -3.81 3.00 -15.20
C ALA A 7 -5.03 2.28 -14.61
N PHE A 8 -4.79 1.28 -13.75
CA PHE A 8 -5.86 0.63 -12.98
C PHE A 8 -6.71 1.70 -12.30
N SER A 9 -8.02 1.47 -12.23
CA SER A 9 -8.92 2.36 -11.53
C SER A 9 -8.54 2.47 -10.05
N VAL A 10 -8.99 3.53 -9.38
CA VAL A 10 -8.68 3.75 -7.96
C VAL A 10 -9.20 2.58 -7.12
N GLU A 11 -10.39 2.09 -7.45
CA GLU A 11 -11.04 0.96 -6.78
C GLU A 11 -10.18 -0.30 -6.89
N THR A 12 -9.68 -0.63 -8.09
CA THR A 12 -8.81 -1.80 -8.29
C THR A 12 -7.51 -1.69 -7.51
N LYS A 13 -6.91 -0.49 -7.44
CA LYS A 13 -5.70 -0.25 -6.65
C LYS A 13 -5.96 -0.46 -5.15
N VAL A 14 -7.06 0.09 -4.65
CA VAL A 14 -7.46 -0.02 -3.24
C VAL A 14 -7.78 -1.47 -2.87
N LEU A 15 -8.59 -2.17 -3.67
CA LEU A 15 -8.92 -3.57 -3.44
C LEU A 15 -7.68 -4.48 -3.46
N CYS A 16 -6.75 -4.24 -4.38
CA CYS A 16 -5.47 -4.94 -4.42
C CYS A 16 -4.66 -4.71 -3.14
N ALA A 17 -4.56 -3.46 -2.68
CA ALA A 17 -3.81 -3.14 -1.46
C ALA A 17 -4.47 -3.75 -0.21
N LEU A 18 -5.80 -3.65 -0.08
CA LEU A 18 -6.56 -4.24 1.03
C LEU A 18 -6.37 -5.75 1.11
N ARG A 19 -6.42 -6.45 -0.03
CA ARG A 19 -6.17 -7.89 -0.10
C ARG A 19 -4.79 -8.26 0.46
N LEU A 20 -3.77 -7.46 0.16
CA LEU A 20 -2.40 -7.70 0.65
C LEU A 20 -2.25 -7.33 2.12
N PHE A 21 -2.80 -6.20 2.56
CA PHE A 21 -2.76 -5.80 3.97
C PHE A 21 -3.45 -6.83 4.87
N ALA A 22 -4.62 -7.33 4.47
CA ALA A 22 -5.34 -8.36 5.22
C ALA A 22 -4.67 -9.73 5.13
N GLY A 23 -4.05 -10.06 3.99
CA GLY A 23 -3.46 -11.38 3.74
C GLY A 23 -2.03 -11.56 4.28
N GLY A 24 -1.29 -10.47 4.56
CA GLY A 24 0.09 -10.50 5.07
C GLY A 24 1.12 -11.15 4.14
N SER A 25 0.73 -11.60 2.94
CA SER A 25 1.60 -12.31 2.00
C SER A 25 2.32 -11.34 1.07
N TYR A 26 3.30 -10.61 1.61
CA TYR A 26 4.12 -9.65 0.86
C TYR A 26 5.04 -10.29 -0.20
N GLN A 27 5.22 -11.62 -0.18
CA GLN A 27 6.19 -12.30 -1.05
C GLN A 27 5.64 -13.55 -1.77
N LYS A 28 4.54 -14.17 -1.32
CA LYS A 28 4.01 -15.42 -1.90
C LYS A 28 2.93 -15.23 -2.96
N CYS A 29 2.34 -14.04 -3.11
CA CYS A 29 1.21 -13.85 -4.02
C CYS A 29 1.59 -13.67 -5.49
N VAL A 30 2.85 -13.42 -5.83
CA VAL A 30 3.23 -13.06 -7.21
C VAL A 30 3.06 -14.23 -8.20
N ALA A 31 3.25 -15.47 -7.73
CA ALA A 31 3.18 -16.64 -8.59
C ALA A 31 1.77 -17.25 -8.71
N ASN A 32 0.82 -16.88 -7.85
CA ASN A 32 -0.48 -17.54 -7.76
C ASN A 32 -1.69 -16.60 -7.76
N ASP A 33 -1.49 -15.30 -8.01
CA ASP A 33 -2.58 -14.34 -8.15
C ASP A 33 -3.20 -14.43 -9.57
N ILE A 34 -3.66 -15.62 -9.94
CA ILE A 34 -4.43 -15.90 -11.17
C ILE A 34 -5.72 -15.03 -11.21
N LEU A 35 -6.14 -14.47 -10.06
CA LEU A 35 -7.32 -13.63 -9.92
C LEU A 35 -7.09 -12.16 -10.29
N ASN A 36 -5.84 -11.71 -10.35
CA ASN A 36 -5.49 -10.36 -10.72
C ASN A 36 -4.58 -10.46 -11.94
N CYS A 37 -5.07 -10.11 -13.13
CA CYS A 37 -4.27 -10.02 -14.36
C CYS A 37 -3.26 -8.85 -14.28
N MET A 38 -2.49 -8.77 -13.20
CA MET A 38 -1.56 -7.71 -12.87
C MET A 38 -0.16 -8.28 -12.75
N SER A 39 0.80 -7.59 -13.35
CA SER A 39 2.21 -7.91 -13.12
C SER A 39 2.59 -7.62 -11.67
N GLN A 40 3.64 -8.29 -11.16
CA GLN A 40 4.21 -7.99 -9.85
C GLN A 40 4.51 -6.48 -9.67
N GLN A 41 5.06 -5.85 -10.70
CA GLN A 41 5.39 -4.43 -10.71
C GLN A 41 4.13 -3.57 -10.60
N SER A 42 3.04 -3.96 -11.27
CA SER A 42 1.74 -3.30 -11.16
C SER A 42 1.20 -3.38 -9.74
N VAL A 43 1.21 -4.57 -9.12
CA VAL A 43 0.77 -4.79 -7.74
C VAL A 43 1.58 -3.94 -6.76
N SER A 44 2.91 -3.95 -6.89
CA SER A 44 3.81 -3.15 -6.05
C SER A 44 3.53 -1.65 -6.17
N ASN A 45 3.32 -1.14 -7.38
CA ASN A 45 2.96 0.26 -7.61
C ASN A 45 1.59 0.62 -7.03
N CYS A 46 0.60 -0.27 -7.12
CA CYS A 46 -0.72 -0.06 -6.50
C CYS A 46 -0.59 0.02 -4.99
N LEU A 47 0.12 -0.93 -4.38
CA LEU A 47 0.35 -0.97 -2.94
C LEU A 47 1.04 0.31 -2.46
N ARG A 48 2.13 0.71 -3.12
CA ARG A 48 2.85 1.94 -2.79
C ARG A 48 1.95 3.18 -2.85
N SER A 49 1.19 3.33 -3.93
CA SER A 49 0.29 4.48 -4.11
C SER A 49 -0.79 4.55 -3.03
N VAL A 50 -1.38 3.41 -2.63
CA VAL A 50 -2.41 3.36 -1.59
C VAL A 50 -1.79 3.60 -0.20
N THR A 51 -0.63 3.01 0.09
CA THR A 51 0.09 3.24 1.34
C THR A 51 0.47 4.71 1.52
N GLU A 52 1.00 5.36 0.48
CA GLU A 52 1.32 6.79 0.50
C GLU A 52 0.06 7.63 0.78
N ALA A 53 -1.07 7.32 0.13
CA ALA A 53 -2.32 8.01 0.38
C ALA A 53 -2.83 7.85 1.82
N ILE A 54 -2.79 6.63 2.37
CA ILE A 54 -3.16 6.35 3.76
C ILE A 54 -2.26 7.14 4.71
N ASN A 55 -0.94 7.12 4.48
CA ASN A 55 0.00 7.83 5.32
C ASN A 55 -0.24 9.34 5.30
N ASN A 56 -0.46 9.92 4.11
CA ASN A 56 -0.69 11.35 3.97
C ASN A 56 -2.01 11.82 4.61
N LEU A 57 -3.03 10.95 4.66
CA LEU A 57 -4.35 11.30 5.18
C LEU A 57 -4.51 10.99 6.67
N LEU A 58 -3.94 9.88 7.16
CA LEU A 58 -4.28 9.32 8.47
C LEU A 58 -3.09 9.22 9.43
N LEU A 59 -1.84 9.26 8.95
CA LEU A 59 -0.68 8.99 9.83
C LEU A 59 -0.57 10.02 10.95
N ALA A 60 -0.75 11.30 10.63
CA ALA A 60 -0.65 12.38 11.61
C ALA A 60 -1.78 12.33 12.64
N GLU A 61 -2.95 11.80 12.31
CA GLU A 61 -4.07 11.69 13.26
C GLU A 61 -3.92 10.44 14.14
N VAL A 62 -3.58 9.30 13.54
CA VAL A 62 -3.61 7.98 14.19
C VAL A 62 -2.30 7.65 14.89
N VAL A 63 -1.17 8.14 14.38
CA VAL A 63 0.17 7.80 14.89
C VAL A 63 0.81 9.05 15.49
N GLN A 64 0.62 9.21 16.80
CA GLN A 64 1.29 10.22 17.60
C GLN A 64 2.44 9.56 18.35
N PHE A 65 3.67 9.79 17.90
CA PHE A 65 4.84 9.35 18.65
C PHE A 65 5.00 10.23 19.89
N PRO A 66 5.39 9.67 21.05
CA PRO A 66 5.72 10.47 22.21
C PRO A 66 6.84 11.45 21.85
N GLU A 67 6.54 12.74 21.91
CA GLU A 67 7.53 13.78 21.69
C GLU A 67 8.55 13.71 22.83
N LEU A 68 9.84 13.65 22.48
CA LEU A 68 10.96 13.48 23.41
C LEU A 68 11.03 14.58 24.49
N GLU A 69 10.31 15.70 24.34
CA GLU A 69 10.19 16.71 25.39
C GLU A 69 9.40 16.25 26.61
N ARG A 70 8.46 15.31 26.47
CA ARG A 70 7.73 14.73 27.62
C ARG A 70 8.61 13.82 28.47
N LEU A 71 9.67 13.24 27.89
CA LEU A 71 10.59 12.33 28.60
C LEU A 71 11.68 13.08 29.39
N LYS A 72 11.76 14.41 29.34
CA LYS A 72 12.66 15.22 30.18
C LYS A 72 12.13 15.47 31.59
N LEU A 73 10.95 14.96 31.93
CA LEU A 73 10.29 15.13 33.23
C LEU A 73 10.35 13.87 34.12
N PHE A 74 11.15 12.86 33.75
CA PHE A 74 11.47 11.70 34.58
C PHE A 74 12.96 11.61 34.82
#